data_AF-A0A9X2L038-F1
#
_entry.id   AF-A0A9X2L038-F1
#
_cell.length_a   1.000
_cell.length_b   1.000
_cell.length_c   1.000
_cell.angle_alpha   90.00
_cell.angle_beta   90.00
_cell.angle_gamma   90.00
#
_symmetry.space_group_name_H-M   'P 1'
#
loop_
_entity.id
_entity.type
_entity.pdbx_description
1 polymer ?
#
loop_
_entity_poly.entity_id
_entity_poly.type
_entity_poly.pdbx_seq_one_letter_code
_entity_poly.pdbx_strand_id
1 'polypeptide(L)' 'MKLLIISIILLGLAFAGIAIKIWGKKDGKFAGTCASQNPYLNKSGEPCSFCGKMPEERDNCTEPAKT' A
#
# COMPACT_ATOMS: atom_id res chain seq x y z
N MET A 1 -16.17 28.03 3.49
CA MET A 1 -17.19 26.99 3.27
C MET A 1 -17.02 26.22 1.95
N LYS A 2 -16.95 26.89 0.78
CA LYS A 2 -16.79 26.20 -0.54
C LYS A 2 -15.60 25.24 -0.61
N LEU A 3 -14.42 25.68 -0.18
CA LEU A 3 -13.20 24.84 -0.19
C LEU A 3 -13.32 23.62 0.72
N LEU A 4 -14.01 23.76 1.85
CA LEU A 4 -14.24 22.67 2.79
C LEU A 4 -15.11 21.57 2.16
N ILE A 5 -16.20 21.97 1.50
CA ILE A 5 -17.10 21.05 0.81
C ILE A 5 -16.37 20.32 -0.33
N ILE A 6 -15.59 21.05 -1.15
CA ILE A 6 -14.80 20.45 -2.24
C ILE A 6 -13.77 19.46 -1.68
N SER A 7 -13.10 19.80 -0.59
CA SER A 7 -12.11 18.91 0.04
C SER A 7 -12.74 17.62 0.56
N ILE A 8 -13.90 17.72 1.21
CA ILE A 8 -14.63 16.53 1.70
C ILE A 8 -15.08 15.64 0.54
N ILE A 9 -15.59 16.23 -0.54
CA ILE A 9 -16.00 15.47 -1.74
C ILE A 9 -14.79 14.75 -2.35
N LEU A 10 -13.65 15.45 -2.52
CA LEU A 10 -12.46 14.87 -3.11
C LEU A 10 -11.89 13.72 -2.25
N LEU A 11 -11.89 13.92 -0.93
CA LEU A 11 -11.44 12.91 0.02
C LEU A 11 -12.38 11.69 0.01
N GLY A 12 -13.70 11.91 -0.01
CA GLY A 12 -14.70 10.87 -0.12
C GLY A 12 -14.56 10.03 -1.41
N LEU A 13 -14.31 10.67 -2.54
CA LEU A 13 -14.04 9.98 -3.81
C LEU A 13 -12.78 9.11 -3.74
N ALA A 14 -11.72 9.60 -3.10
CA ALA A 14 -10.49 8.81 -2.92
C ALA A 14 -10.75 7.54 -2.10
N PHE A 15 -11.44 7.66 -0.96
CA PHE A 15 -11.80 6.49 -0.14
C PHE A 15 -12.74 5.53 -0.86
N ALA A 16 -13.73 6.04 -1.61
CA ALA A 16 -14.63 5.21 -2.42
C ALA A 16 -13.86 4.41 -3.48
N GLY A 17 -12.92 5.05 -4.20
CA GLY A 17 -12.08 4.37 -5.18
C GLY A 17 -11.20 3.28 -4.57
N ILE A 18 -10.64 3.53 -3.39
CA ILE A 18 -9.85 2.53 -2.64
C ILE A 18 -10.74 1.35 -2.22
N ALA A 19 -11.95 1.61 -1.70
CA ALA A 19 -12.89 0.58 -1.28
C ALA A 19 -13.31 -0.34 -2.43
N ILE A 20 -13.65 0.23 -3.60
CA ILE A 20 -14.01 -0.54 -4.80
C ILE A 20 -12.84 -1.41 -5.24
N LYS A 21 -11.61 -0.89 -5.21
CA LYS A 21 -10.40 -1.63 -5.59
C LYS A 21 -10.14 -2.84 -4.68
N ILE A 22 -10.43 -2.73 -3.38
CA ILE A 22 -10.30 -3.85 -2.44
C ILE A 22 -11.33 -4.93 -2.75
N TRP A 23 -12.58 -4.53 -3.01
CA TRP A 23 -13.66 -5.46 -3.30
C TRP A 23 -13.42 -6.28 -4.57
N GLY A 24 -12.78 -5.66 -5.57
CA GLY A 24 -12.36 -6.33 -6.80
C GLY A 24 -11.08 -7.19 -6.69
N LYS A 25 -10.41 -7.21 -5.53
CA LYS A 25 -9.16 -7.97 -5.36
C LYS A 25 -9.45 -9.31 -4.66
N LYS A 26 -8.94 -10.40 -5.24
CA LYS A 26 -8.95 -11.72 -4.60
C LYS A 26 -8.23 -11.63 -3.25
N ASP A 27 -8.88 -12.10 -2.18
CA ASP A 27 -8.45 -12.03 -0.78
C ASP A 27 -8.55 -10.65 -0.08
N GLY A 28 -9.05 -9.60 -0.74
CA GLY A 28 -9.34 -8.30 -0.10
C GLY A 28 -8.11 -7.58 0.51
N LYS A 29 -6.89 -8.05 0.22
CA LYS A 29 -5.65 -7.48 0.76
C LYS A 29 -5.14 -6.36 -0.13
N PHE A 30 -4.70 -5.24 0.45
CA PHE A 30 -4.01 -4.21 -0.34
C PHE A 30 -2.76 -4.78 -1.04
N ALA A 31 -2.43 -4.25 -2.22
CA ALA A 31 -1.10 -4.49 -2.76
C ALA A 31 -0.11 -3.77 -1.84
N GLY A 32 0.85 -4.50 -1.28
CA GLY A 32 1.84 -3.96 -0.36
C GLY A 32 2.44 -2.66 -0.88
N THR A 33 2.47 -1.66 -0.02
CA THR A 33 3.09 -0.36 -0.30
C THR A 33 4.55 -0.41 0.13
N CYS A 34 5.35 0.61 -0.20
CA CYS A 34 6.73 0.69 0.28
C CYS A 34 6.85 0.58 1.82
N ALA A 35 5.80 0.91 2.57
CA ALA A 35 5.76 0.72 4.02
C ALA A 35 5.75 -0.76 4.46
N SER A 36 5.14 -1.67 3.69
CA SER A 36 5.19 -3.11 3.99
C SER A 36 6.57 -3.73 3.75
N GLN A 37 7.48 -2.97 3.12
CA GLN A 37 8.88 -3.36 2.95
C GLN A 37 9.75 -3.07 4.16
N ASN A 38 9.29 -2.20 5.06
CA ASN A 38 10.10 -1.82 6.20
C ASN A 38 10.21 -2.99 7.21
N PRO A 39 11.43 -3.46 7.55
CA PRO A 39 11.64 -4.53 8.52
C PRO A 39 11.12 -4.18 9.93
N TYR A 40 11.03 -2.89 10.29
CA TYR A 40 10.46 -2.47 11.56
C TYR A 40 8.92 -2.55 11.61
N LEU A 41 8.26 -2.52 10.45
CA LEU A 41 6.80 -2.52 10.32
C LEU A 41 6.25 -3.91 9.94
N ASN A 42 6.96 -4.66 9.09
CA ASN A 42 6.59 -6.02 8.71
C ASN A 42 7.12 -7.05 9.73
N LYS A 43 6.51 -7.08 10.91
CA LYS A 43 6.85 -8.02 11.99
C LYS A 43 6.31 -9.43 11.78
N SER A 44 5.34 -9.59 10.87
CA SER A 44 4.66 -10.86 10.60
C SER A 44 5.40 -11.78 9.63
N GLY A 45 6.55 -11.36 9.11
CA GLY A 45 7.33 -12.20 8.20
C GLY A 45 6.75 -12.27 6.77
N GLU A 46 5.81 -11.40 6.40
CA GLU A 46 5.09 -11.55 5.13
C GLU A 46 5.99 -11.21 3.92
N PRO A 47 5.92 -11.99 2.81
CA PRO A 47 6.67 -11.67 1.61
C PRO A 47 6.21 -10.34 1.01
N CYS A 48 7.14 -9.62 0.38
CA CYS A 48 6.86 -8.38 -0.29
C CYS A 48 5.79 -8.56 -1.36
N SER A 49 4.66 -7.84 -1.25
CA SER A 49 3.60 -7.95 -2.24
C SER A 49 3.91 -7.24 -3.58
N PHE A 50 5.02 -6.49 -3.65
CA PHE A 50 5.49 -5.82 -4.86
C PHE A 50 6.56 -6.63 -5.61
N CYS A 51 7.52 -7.25 -4.90
CA CYS A 51 8.65 -7.99 -5.50
C CYS A 51 8.77 -9.46 -5.03
N GLY A 52 7.89 -9.94 -4.16
CA GLY A 52 7.82 -11.34 -3.72
C GLY A 52 8.85 -11.78 -2.68
N LYS A 53 9.92 -11.01 -2.46
CA LYS A 53 11.02 -11.35 -1.53
C LYS A 53 10.56 -11.51 -0.09
N MET A 54 11.12 -12.49 0.62
CA MET A 54 10.93 -12.66 2.06
C MET A 54 11.65 -11.55 2.85
N PRO A 55 11.21 -11.25 4.08
CA PRO A 55 11.83 -10.22 4.90
C PRO A 55 13.33 -10.37 5.12
N GLU A 56 13.82 -11.61 5.23
CA GLU A 56 15.25 -11.90 5.38
C GLU A 56 16.06 -11.66 4.10
N GLU A 57 15.42 -11.70 2.92
CA GLU A 57 16.05 -11.50 1.60
C GLU A 57 16.07 -10.03 1.17
N ARG A 58 15.59 -9.13 2.03
CA ARG A 58 15.58 -7.68 1.79
C ARG A 58 16.86 -7.07 2.36
N ASP A 59 17.91 -7.09 1.55
CA ASP A 59 19.24 -6.60 1.98
C ASP A 59 19.25 -5.10 2.29
N ASN A 60 18.46 -4.26 1.59
CA ASN A 60 18.37 -2.81 1.85
C ASN A 60 17.06 -2.21 1.30
N CYS A 61 16.29 -1.48 2.11
CA CYS A 61 15.14 -0.67 1.63
C CYS A 61 15.57 0.61 0.88
N THR A 62 16.87 0.77 0.61
CA THR A 62 17.48 1.94 -0.03
C THR A 62 17.83 1.70 -1.50
N GLU A 63 17.65 0.47 -2.02
CA GLU A 63 17.90 0.21 -3.43
C GLU A 63 16.84 0.91 -4.31
N PRO A 64 17.24 1.74 -5.29
CA PRO A 64 16.29 2.31 -6.24
C PRO A 64 15.68 1.18 -7.05
N ALA A 65 14.38 1.30 -7.36
CA ALA A 65 13.63 0.32 -8.13
C ALA A 65 14.41 -0.03 -9.41
N LYS A 66 14.84 -1.29 -9.53
CA LYS A 66 15.41 -1.80 -10.78
C LYS A 66 14.28 -1.78 -11.82
N THR A 67 14.56 -1.07 -12.90
CA THR A 67 13.67 -0.80 -14.05
C THR A 67 13.13 -2.08 -14.67
#